data_AF-A0A1Y3TUT5-F1
#
_entry.id   AF-A0A1Y3TUT5-F1
#
_cell.length_a   1.000
_cell.length_b   1.000
_cell.length_c   1.000
_cell.angle_alpha   90.00
_cell.angle_beta   90.00
_cell.angle_gamma   90.00
#
_symmetry.space_group_name_H-M   'P 1'
#
loop_
_entity.id
_entity.type
_entity.pdbx_description
1 polymer ?
#
loop_
_entity_poly.entity_id
_entity_poly.type
_entity_poly.pdbx_seq_one_letter_code
_entity_poly.pdbx_strand_id
1 'polypeptide(L)'
;MRLRARRKVAKEIFIRDIFLSWYAKGINFRIDNIEKLIEWLKRETEGYDEIVTIGNSAGGYMAVICGCALHAKRIFSICGQFSLSHHNGHTATNPLLVKYGKEKFYENYRMIQKNTQIPVYYIYSHGVDHDCEQASYVEPLDNVRTIAVDSARHGKTLNPFDFPVLFSMEQEQLEGLFNAFAGRVVTADAVSIRIKGKIWLKKNKIMSKVVKIKTKFLYR
;
A
#
# COMPACT_ATOMS: atom_id res chain seq x y z
N MET A 1 11.73 5.92 1.52
CA MET A 1 10.93 6.96 0.84
C MET A 1 9.83 7.41 1.80
N ARG A 2 9.61 8.72 2.00
CA ARG A 2 8.47 9.23 2.77
C ARG A 2 7.28 9.34 1.83
N LEU A 3 6.22 8.58 2.08
CA LEU A 3 4.95 8.67 1.37
C LEU A 3 4.14 9.81 2.00
N ARG A 4 3.72 10.80 1.21
CA ARG A 4 2.97 11.98 1.69
C ARG A 4 1.94 12.41 0.65
N ALA A 5 0.78 12.90 1.10
CA ALA A 5 -0.20 13.53 0.23
C ALA A 5 0.19 14.98 -0.11
N ARG A 6 -0.38 15.51 -1.19
CA ARG A 6 -0.29 16.93 -1.62
C ARG A 6 -1.41 17.82 -1.04
N ARG A 7 -2.45 17.24 -0.44
CA ARG A 7 -3.56 17.97 0.17
C ARG A 7 -3.18 18.53 1.55
N LYS A 8 -3.91 19.58 1.96
CA LYS A 8 -3.81 20.12 3.32
C LYS A 8 -4.36 19.08 4.29
N VAL A 9 -3.45 18.41 4.99
CA VAL A 9 -3.74 17.48 6.07
C VAL A 9 -3.61 18.21 7.39
N ALA A 10 -4.51 17.96 8.33
CA ALA A 10 -4.47 18.60 9.64
C ALA A 10 -3.33 18.05 10.51
N LYS A 11 -2.99 16.76 10.35
CA LYS A 11 -1.89 16.08 11.06
C LYS A 11 -1.28 14.97 10.22
N GLU A 12 0.04 14.85 10.23
CA GLU A 12 0.78 13.71 9.65
C GLU A 12 1.52 12.95 10.74
N ILE A 13 1.29 11.63 10.83
CA ILE A 13 1.99 10.75 11.78
C ILE A 13 2.86 9.78 10.99
N PHE A 14 4.18 9.83 11.22
CA PHE A 14 5.13 8.90 10.60
C PHE A 14 5.51 7.82 11.59
N ILE A 15 5.26 6.57 11.20
CA ILE A 15 5.51 5.39 12.04
C ILE A 15 6.60 4.56 11.38
N ARG A 16 7.57 4.11 12.17
CA ARG A 16 8.64 3.22 11.71
C ARG A 16 8.78 2.05 12.67
N ASP A 17 8.73 0.84 12.12
CA ASP A 17 9.24 -0.33 12.82
C ASP A 17 10.78 -0.27 12.82
N ILE A 18 11.35 0.06 13.98
CA ILE A 18 12.80 0.13 14.16
C ILE A 18 13.43 -1.25 14.38
N PHE A 19 12.62 -2.27 14.66
CA PHE A 19 13.07 -3.63 14.94
C PHE A 19 13.01 -4.55 13.72
N LEU A 20 12.38 -4.10 12.63
CA LEU A 20 12.25 -4.86 11.37
C LEU A 20 11.59 -6.24 11.60
N SER A 21 10.47 -6.22 12.31
CA SER A 21 9.78 -7.42 12.82
C SER A 21 8.27 -7.37 12.59
N TRP A 22 7.83 -6.67 11.54
CA TRP A 22 6.41 -6.41 11.28
C TRP A 22 5.67 -5.88 12.51
N TYR A 23 6.33 -4.98 13.24
CA TYR A 23 5.79 -4.35 14.45
C TYR A 23 5.47 -5.32 15.59
N ALA A 24 5.96 -6.57 15.56
CA ALA A 24 5.76 -7.54 16.64
C ALA A 24 6.23 -6.99 17.99
N LYS A 25 7.36 -6.25 18.00
CA LYS A 25 7.90 -5.54 19.18
C LYS A 25 7.51 -4.04 19.22
N GLY A 26 6.46 -3.67 18.47
CA GLY A 26 6.02 -2.30 18.33
C GLY A 26 7.05 -1.39 17.65
N ILE A 27 7.05 -0.11 18.02
CA ILE A 27 7.85 0.94 17.36
C ILE A 27 8.94 1.53 18.26
N ASN A 28 8.87 1.26 19.57
CA ASN A 28 9.89 1.58 20.57
C ASN A 28 9.57 0.85 21.88
N PHE A 29 10.37 1.08 22.93
CA PHE A 29 10.18 0.43 24.23
C PHE A 29 8.90 0.83 24.99
N ARG A 30 8.27 1.96 24.64
CA ARG A 30 7.01 2.41 25.28
C ARG A 30 5.80 1.86 24.54
N ILE A 31 5.84 1.92 23.21
CA ILE A 31 4.83 1.36 22.32
C ILE A 31 5.42 0.09 21.72
N ASP A 32 5.42 -0.98 22.53
CA ASP A 32 6.20 -2.21 22.36
C ASP A 32 5.42 -3.38 21.73
N ASN A 33 4.20 -3.12 21.24
CA ASN A 33 3.40 -4.07 20.50
C ASN A 33 2.35 -3.34 19.63
N ILE A 34 1.69 -4.10 18.75
CA ILE A 34 0.69 -3.58 17.81
C ILE A 34 -0.52 -2.98 18.53
N GLU A 35 -1.01 -3.56 19.63
CA GLU A 35 -2.17 -3.03 20.35
C GLU A 35 -1.91 -1.68 20.98
N LYS A 36 -0.76 -1.51 21.65
CA LYS A 36 -0.34 -0.21 22.18
C LYS A 36 -0.19 0.81 21.06
N LEU A 37 0.27 0.39 19.88
CA LEU A 37 0.36 1.28 18.72
C LEU A 37 -1.02 1.73 18.26
N ILE A 38 -1.98 0.81 18.15
CA ILE A 38 -3.38 1.12 17.82
C ILE A 38 -3.99 2.06 18.86
N GLU A 39 -3.82 1.78 20.15
CA GLU A 39 -4.35 2.61 21.23
C GLU A 39 -3.77 4.02 21.20
N TRP A 40 -2.44 4.13 21.02
CA TRP A 40 -1.79 5.42 20.89
C TRP A 40 -2.33 6.17 19.66
N LEU A 41 -2.45 5.51 18.51
CA LEU A 41 -3.00 6.15 17.31
C LEU A 41 -4.45 6.60 17.50
N LYS A 42 -5.30 5.81 18.16
CA LYS A 42 -6.68 6.21 18.48
C LYS A 42 -6.74 7.55 19.22
N ARG A 43 -5.87 7.73 20.22
CA ARG A 43 -5.75 8.99 20.98
C ARG A 43 -5.19 10.11 20.10
N GLU A 44 -4.17 9.83 19.31
CA GLU A 44 -3.55 10.84 18.43
C GLU A 44 -4.46 11.31 17.29
N THR A 45 -5.45 10.50 16.91
CA THR A 45 -6.44 10.79 15.86
C THR A 45 -7.83 11.12 16.43
N GLU A 46 -7.95 11.36 17.73
CA GLU A 46 -9.20 11.80 18.34
C GLU A 46 -9.60 13.19 17.82
N GLY A 47 -10.88 13.36 17.48
CA GLY A 47 -11.41 14.62 16.94
C GLY A 47 -11.15 14.88 15.45
N TYR A 48 -10.58 13.92 14.71
CA TYR A 48 -10.43 14.01 13.26
C TYR A 48 -11.51 13.20 12.55
N ASP A 49 -12.20 13.83 11.59
CA ASP A 49 -13.28 13.18 10.82
C ASP A 49 -12.78 12.16 9.79
N GLU A 50 -11.56 12.37 9.26
CA GLU A 50 -10.99 11.54 8.20
C GLU A 50 -9.59 11.06 8.54
N ILE A 51 -9.46 9.73 8.62
CA ILE A 51 -8.18 9.05 8.78
C ILE A 51 -7.84 8.33 7.48
N VAL A 52 -6.60 8.50 7.01
CA VAL A 52 -6.06 7.77 5.86
C VAL A 52 -4.77 7.11 6.30
N THR A 53 -4.68 5.79 6.11
CA THR A 53 -3.45 5.04 6.40
C THR A 53 -2.72 4.69 5.11
N ILE A 54 -1.39 4.77 5.13
CA ILE A 54 -0.54 4.57 3.96
C ILE A 54 0.68 3.77 4.39
N GLY A 55 1.02 2.73 3.64
CA GLY A 55 2.19 1.93 3.95
C GLY A 55 2.77 1.21 2.76
N ASN A 56 4.05 0.88 2.85
CA ASN A 56 4.77 0.06 1.89
C ASN A 56 5.36 -1.17 2.57
N SER A 57 5.25 -2.36 1.96
CA SER A 57 5.78 -3.62 2.52
C SER A 57 5.25 -3.85 3.95
N ALA A 58 6.12 -4.06 4.95
CA ALA A 58 5.71 -4.21 6.35
C ALA A 58 4.91 -2.99 6.87
N GLY A 59 5.14 -1.81 6.29
CA GLY A 59 4.30 -0.64 6.55
C GLY A 59 2.90 -0.76 5.96
N GLY A 60 2.73 -1.41 4.81
CA GLY A 60 1.42 -1.71 4.21
C GLY A 60 0.62 -2.68 5.07
N TYR A 61 1.29 -3.69 5.61
CA TYR A 61 0.74 -4.59 6.63
C TYR A 61 0.17 -3.81 7.84
N MET A 62 0.92 -2.83 8.35
CA MET A 62 0.49 -2.01 9.48
C MET A 62 -0.55 -0.96 9.11
N ALA A 63 -0.50 -0.42 7.90
CA ALA A 63 -1.51 0.50 7.39
C ALA A 63 -2.89 -0.16 7.32
N VAL A 64 -2.95 -1.44 6.93
CA VAL A 64 -4.19 -2.23 6.95
C VAL A 64 -4.71 -2.42 8.37
N ILE A 65 -3.87 -2.93 9.28
CA ILE A 65 -4.25 -3.20 10.67
C ILE A 65 -4.76 -1.93 11.37
N CYS A 66 -3.98 -0.84 11.32
CA CYS A 66 -4.37 0.43 11.92
C CYS A 66 -5.58 1.03 11.19
N GLY A 67 -5.64 0.94 9.86
CA GLY A 67 -6.75 1.48 9.08
C GLY A 67 -8.08 0.85 9.46
N CYS A 68 -8.12 -0.48 9.58
CA CYS A 68 -9.30 -1.18 10.09
C CYS A 68 -9.62 -0.81 11.54
N ALA A 69 -8.62 -0.75 12.42
CA ALA A 69 -8.83 -0.49 13.85
C ALA A 69 -9.26 0.96 14.16
N LEU A 70 -8.97 1.90 13.26
CA LEU A 70 -9.29 3.33 13.36
C LEU A 70 -10.52 3.71 12.53
N HIS A 71 -11.16 2.78 11.83
CA HIS A 71 -12.22 3.06 10.86
C HIS A 71 -11.80 4.11 9.82
N ALA A 72 -10.60 3.94 9.27
CA ALA A 72 -10.05 4.87 8.28
C ALA A 72 -11.00 5.03 7.08
N LYS A 73 -11.07 6.25 6.54
CA LYS A 73 -11.82 6.56 5.32
C LYS A 73 -11.33 5.73 4.14
N ARG A 74 -10.03 5.47 4.07
CA ARG A 74 -9.39 4.60 3.07
C ARG A 74 -7.98 4.19 3.49
N ILE A 75 -7.50 3.10 2.89
CA ILE A 75 -6.20 2.51 3.17
C ILE A 75 -5.41 2.42 1.85
N PHE A 76 -4.15 2.84 1.85
CA PHE A 76 -3.22 2.60 0.75
C PHE A 76 -2.14 1.60 1.17
N SER A 77 -2.04 0.50 0.45
CA SER A 77 -1.03 -0.54 0.67
C SER A 77 -0.19 -0.72 -0.59
N ILE A 78 1.12 -0.48 -0.49
CA ILE A 78 2.06 -0.60 -1.62
C ILE A 78 2.95 -1.81 -1.37
N CYS A 79 2.85 -2.86 -2.17
CA CYS A 79 3.52 -4.15 -1.94
C CYS A 79 3.38 -4.64 -0.49
N GLY A 80 2.29 -4.27 0.21
CA GLY A 80 2.07 -4.65 1.59
C GLY A 80 1.78 -6.13 1.74
N GLN A 81 2.13 -6.66 2.92
CA GLN A 81 1.78 -8.02 3.30
C GLN A 81 0.40 -8.08 3.95
N PHE A 82 -0.36 -9.11 3.58
CA PHE A 82 -1.67 -9.46 4.11
C PHE A 82 -1.68 -10.77 4.91
N SER A 83 -0.76 -11.69 4.61
CA SER A 83 -0.51 -12.93 5.35
C SER A 83 0.96 -12.99 5.75
N LEU A 84 1.24 -13.05 7.05
CA LEU A 84 2.60 -13.28 7.55
C LEU A 84 2.92 -14.78 7.65
N SER A 85 1.92 -15.64 7.85
CA SER A 85 2.14 -17.09 8.03
C SER A 85 2.74 -17.74 6.79
N HIS A 86 2.40 -17.23 5.61
CA HIS A 86 2.88 -17.74 4.33
C HIS A 86 4.02 -16.89 3.74
N HIS A 87 4.40 -15.79 4.40
CA HIS A 87 5.45 -14.92 3.89
C HIS A 87 6.85 -15.47 4.22
N ASN A 88 7.45 -16.22 3.29
CA ASN A 88 8.84 -16.69 3.33
C ASN A 88 9.25 -17.39 4.64
N GLY A 89 8.32 -18.05 5.32
CA GLY A 89 8.57 -18.69 6.63
C GLY A 89 9.00 -17.71 7.73
N HIS A 90 8.69 -16.41 7.60
CA HIS A 90 9.11 -15.41 8.58
C HIS A 90 8.56 -15.66 9.98
N THR A 91 7.36 -16.21 10.10
CA THR A 91 6.75 -16.61 11.37
C THR A 91 7.50 -17.73 12.08
N ALA A 92 8.35 -18.49 11.38
CA ALA A 92 9.22 -19.51 11.94
C ALA A 92 10.69 -19.07 12.08
N THR A 93 11.13 -18.12 11.26
CA THR A 93 12.56 -17.78 11.12
C THR A 93 12.95 -16.42 11.70
N ASN A 94 12.03 -15.46 11.79
CA ASN A 94 12.32 -14.16 12.39
C ASN A 94 12.21 -14.25 13.92
N PRO A 95 13.31 -14.10 14.70
CA PRO A 95 13.28 -14.35 16.14
C PRO A 95 12.32 -13.43 16.91
N LEU A 96 12.13 -12.20 16.42
CA LEU A 96 11.22 -11.25 17.05
C LEU A 96 9.77 -11.55 16.72
N LEU A 97 9.47 -12.00 15.48
CA LEU A 97 8.13 -12.43 15.12
C LEU A 97 7.77 -13.74 15.84
N VAL A 98 8.70 -14.70 15.96
CA VAL A 98 8.50 -15.93 16.75
C VAL A 98 8.22 -15.60 18.22
N LYS A 99 8.97 -14.67 18.81
CA LYS A 99 8.88 -14.37 20.24
C LYS A 99 7.73 -13.45 20.61
N TYR A 100 7.43 -12.45 19.78
CA TYR A 100 6.50 -11.36 20.11
C TYR A 100 5.30 -11.26 19.14
N GLY A 101 5.30 -12.02 18.06
CA GLY A 101 4.21 -12.06 17.10
C GLY A 101 2.92 -12.53 17.76
N LYS A 102 1.80 -11.99 17.27
CA LYS A 102 0.47 -12.37 17.72
C LYS A 102 -0.33 -12.82 16.52
N GLU A 103 -0.76 -14.08 16.54
CA GLU A 103 -1.45 -14.75 15.43
C GLU A 103 -2.66 -13.97 14.92
N LYS A 104 -3.39 -13.29 15.81
CA LYS A 104 -4.55 -12.46 15.43
C LYS A 104 -4.23 -11.36 14.42
N PHE A 105 -2.96 -10.99 14.26
CA PHE A 105 -2.51 -10.01 13.29
C PHE A 105 -1.77 -10.62 12.10
N TYR A 106 -1.53 -11.93 12.04
CA TYR A 106 -0.78 -12.53 10.92
C TYR A 106 -1.55 -12.44 9.61
N GLU A 107 -2.86 -12.67 9.67
CA GLU A 107 -3.75 -12.70 8.51
C GLU A 107 -4.62 -11.43 8.48
N ASN A 108 -4.01 -10.28 8.22
CA ASN A 108 -4.70 -9.00 8.32
C ASN A 108 -5.80 -8.82 7.26
N TYR A 109 -5.82 -9.61 6.17
CA TYR A 109 -6.94 -9.61 5.21
C TYR A 109 -8.26 -10.03 5.88
N ARG A 110 -8.20 -10.82 6.96
CA ARG A 110 -9.39 -11.18 7.76
C ARG A 110 -9.97 -9.97 8.48
N MET A 111 -9.15 -8.96 8.79
CA MET A 111 -9.64 -7.69 9.34
C MET A 111 -10.36 -6.87 8.27
N ILE A 112 -9.87 -6.90 7.02
CA ILE A 112 -10.51 -6.26 5.88
C ILE A 112 -11.89 -6.88 5.63
N GLN A 113 -11.98 -8.22 5.62
CA GLN A 113 -13.25 -8.96 5.48
C GLN A 113 -14.28 -8.57 6.54
N LYS A 114 -13.85 -8.33 7.79
CA LYS A 114 -14.74 -7.87 8.87
C LYS A 114 -15.14 -6.40 8.71
N ASN A 115 -14.33 -5.59 8.04
CA ASN A 115 -14.52 -4.15 7.86
C ASN A 115 -14.81 -3.83 6.38
N THR A 116 -15.87 -4.43 5.84
CA THR A 116 -16.23 -4.37 4.41
C THR A 116 -16.45 -2.97 3.85
N GLN A 117 -16.68 -1.97 4.72
CA GLN A 117 -16.95 -0.60 4.30
C GLN A 117 -15.69 0.22 3.99
N ILE A 118 -14.51 -0.23 4.42
CA ILE A 118 -13.26 0.53 4.24
C ILE A 118 -12.62 0.14 2.90
N PRO A 119 -12.47 1.07 1.94
CA PRO A 119 -11.78 0.78 0.69
C PRO A 119 -10.27 0.68 0.90
N VAL A 120 -9.68 -0.38 0.33
CA VAL A 120 -8.23 -0.63 0.32
C VAL A 120 -7.71 -0.53 -1.10
N TYR A 121 -6.81 0.42 -1.34
CA TYR A 121 -6.13 0.64 -2.60
C TYR A 121 -4.76 -0.02 -2.57
N TYR A 122 -4.66 -1.19 -3.20
CA TYR A 122 -3.47 -2.04 -3.20
C TYR A 122 -2.71 -1.97 -4.52
N ILE A 123 -1.42 -1.66 -4.48
CA ILE A 123 -0.56 -1.62 -5.67
C ILE A 123 0.64 -2.51 -5.42
N TYR A 124 0.88 -3.50 -6.27
CA TYR A 124 1.92 -4.51 -6.07
C TYR A 124 2.80 -4.73 -7.30
N SER A 125 3.96 -5.37 -7.10
CA SER A 125 4.90 -5.68 -8.18
C SER A 125 4.61 -7.09 -8.70
N HIS A 126 4.12 -7.20 -9.93
CA HIS A 126 3.70 -8.48 -10.52
C HIS A 126 4.88 -9.42 -10.85
N GLY A 127 6.09 -8.89 -11.01
CA GLY A 127 7.30 -9.69 -11.25
C GLY A 127 7.98 -10.20 -9.98
N VAL A 128 7.26 -10.23 -8.85
CA VAL A 128 7.77 -10.63 -7.54
C VAL A 128 6.79 -11.64 -6.93
N ASP A 129 7.21 -12.90 -6.84
CA ASP A 129 6.33 -14.01 -6.45
C ASP A 129 5.61 -13.78 -5.13
N HIS A 130 6.33 -13.30 -4.11
CA HIS A 130 5.70 -13.02 -2.82
C HIS A 130 4.72 -11.83 -2.88
N ASP A 131 4.91 -10.84 -3.76
CA ASP A 131 3.93 -9.76 -3.89
C ASP A 131 2.64 -10.29 -4.58
N CYS A 132 2.78 -11.18 -5.55
CA CYS A 132 1.65 -11.87 -6.19
C CYS A 132 0.91 -12.80 -5.22
N GLU A 133 1.64 -13.56 -4.38
CA GLU A 133 1.05 -14.36 -3.32
C GLU A 133 0.22 -13.49 -2.37
N GLN A 134 0.78 -12.37 -1.91
CA GLN A 134 0.07 -11.45 -1.02
C GLN A 134 -1.18 -10.84 -1.68
N ALA A 135 -1.11 -10.56 -2.98
CA ALA A 135 -2.28 -10.11 -3.76
C ALA A 135 -3.41 -11.14 -3.77
N SER A 136 -3.08 -12.43 -3.94
CA SER A 136 -4.08 -13.50 -4.05
C SER A 136 -5.00 -13.62 -2.82
N TYR A 137 -4.53 -13.24 -1.63
CA TYR A 137 -5.34 -13.25 -0.40
C TYR A 137 -6.43 -12.17 -0.38
N VAL A 138 -6.27 -11.10 -1.15
CA VAL A 138 -7.15 -9.93 -1.11
C VAL A 138 -7.89 -9.65 -2.41
N GLU A 139 -7.45 -10.22 -3.53
CA GLU A 139 -8.16 -10.13 -4.81
C GLU A 139 -9.64 -10.57 -4.74
N PRO A 140 -10.03 -11.58 -3.95
CA PRO A 140 -11.44 -11.95 -3.79
C PRO A 140 -12.29 -10.96 -2.96
N LEU A 141 -11.69 -9.91 -2.38
CA LEU A 141 -12.38 -9.00 -1.46
C LEU A 141 -12.94 -7.79 -2.19
N ASP A 142 -14.27 -7.62 -2.14
CA ASP A 142 -15.00 -6.56 -2.84
C ASP A 142 -14.61 -5.12 -2.44
N ASN A 143 -14.00 -4.93 -1.27
CA ASN A 143 -13.53 -3.63 -0.80
C ASN A 143 -12.03 -3.41 -1.05
N VAL A 144 -11.36 -4.31 -1.77
CA VAL A 144 -9.97 -4.16 -2.19
C VAL A 144 -9.94 -3.84 -3.69
N ARG A 145 -9.16 -2.83 -4.05
CA ARG A 145 -8.89 -2.42 -5.44
C ARG A 145 -7.42 -2.65 -5.71
N THR A 146 -7.09 -3.42 -6.75
CA THR A 146 -5.71 -3.77 -7.04
C THR A 146 -5.20 -3.12 -8.33
N ILE A 147 -3.92 -2.77 -8.35
CA ILE A 147 -3.15 -2.47 -9.58
C ILE A 147 -1.89 -3.34 -9.54
N ALA A 148 -1.78 -4.25 -10.50
CA ALA A 148 -0.58 -5.06 -10.71
C ALA A 148 0.39 -4.27 -11.60
N VAL A 149 1.59 -3.97 -11.10
CA VAL A 149 2.61 -3.24 -11.86
C VAL A 149 3.68 -4.20 -12.38
N ASP A 150 3.99 -4.11 -13.67
CA ASP A 150 5.13 -4.79 -14.29
C ASP A 150 6.45 -4.27 -13.70
N SER A 151 6.90 -4.96 -12.66
CA SER A 151 8.12 -4.67 -11.92
C SER A 151 8.64 -5.94 -11.28
N ALA A 152 9.92 -6.22 -11.50
CA ALA A 152 10.63 -7.35 -10.88
C ALA A 152 11.27 -6.97 -9.52
N ARG A 153 10.85 -5.85 -8.91
CA ARG A 153 11.48 -5.33 -7.70
C ARG A 153 10.44 -4.95 -6.66
N HIS A 154 10.48 -5.66 -5.53
CA HIS A 154 9.63 -5.38 -4.38
C HIS A 154 9.71 -3.91 -3.95
N GLY A 155 8.54 -3.30 -3.73
CA GLY A 155 8.41 -1.89 -3.34
C GLY A 155 8.73 -0.86 -4.43
N LYS A 156 9.03 -1.27 -5.67
CA LYS A 156 9.17 -0.37 -6.83
C LYS A 156 8.00 -0.54 -7.78
N THR A 157 6.87 0.05 -7.43
CA THR A 157 5.64 0.04 -8.24
C THR A 157 5.51 1.31 -9.07
N LEU A 158 5.21 2.45 -8.43
CA LEU A 158 4.98 3.72 -9.11
C LEU A 158 6.22 4.63 -9.06
N ASN A 159 6.23 5.65 -9.92
CA ASN A 159 7.23 6.69 -9.81
C ASN A 159 7.02 7.49 -8.50
N PRO A 160 8.09 7.90 -7.81
CA PRO A 160 7.98 8.60 -6.52
C PRO A 160 7.08 9.84 -6.53
N PHE A 161 7.03 10.55 -7.66
CA PHE A 161 6.22 11.77 -7.84
C PHE A 161 4.73 11.51 -8.06
N ASP A 162 4.31 10.26 -8.30
CA ASP A 162 2.90 9.90 -8.50
C ASP A 162 2.18 9.73 -7.16
N PHE A 163 2.89 9.23 -6.13
CA PHE A 163 2.32 8.97 -4.81
C PHE A 163 1.64 10.18 -4.17
N PRO A 164 2.21 11.40 -4.16
CA PRO A 164 1.52 12.53 -3.56
C PRO A 164 0.22 12.92 -4.25
N VAL A 165 0.14 12.70 -5.57
CA VAL A 165 -1.09 12.93 -6.33
C VAL A 165 -2.10 11.84 -6.01
N LEU A 166 -1.69 10.56 -6.07
CA LEU A 166 -2.51 9.40 -5.75
C LEU A 166 -3.17 9.54 -4.36
N PHE A 167 -2.40 9.85 -3.33
CA PHE A 167 -2.92 9.96 -1.96
C PHE A 167 -3.82 11.17 -1.72
N SER A 168 -3.86 12.11 -2.68
CA SER A 168 -4.72 13.30 -2.61
C SER A 168 -5.99 13.17 -3.45
N MET A 169 -6.13 12.11 -4.22
CA MET A 169 -7.30 11.87 -5.06
C MET A 169 -8.56 11.67 -4.22
N GLU A 170 -9.69 12.12 -4.74
CA GLU A 170 -10.99 11.75 -4.18
C GLU A 170 -11.34 10.30 -4.48
N GLN A 171 -12.30 9.77 -3.73
CA GLN A 171 -12.73 8.37 -3.88
C GLN A 171 -13.15 8.06 -5.32
N GLU A 172 -13.96 8.91 -5.96
CA GLU A 172 -14.37 8.72 -7.37
C GLU A 172 -13.16 8.65 -8.32
N GLN A 173 -12.14 9.49 -8.10
CA GLN A 173 -10.92 9.50 -8.90
C GLN A 173 -10.10 8.23 -8.70
N LEU A 174 -10.02 7.73 -7.46
CA LEU A 174 -9.36 6.46 -7.14
C LEU A 174 -10.10 5.27 -7.75
N GLU A 175 -11.42 5.19 -7.59
CA GLU A 175 -12.23 4.15 -8.23
C GLU A 175 -12.04 4.16 -9.75
N GLY A 176 -12.12 5.34 -10.38
CA GLY A 176 -11.89 5.48 -11.83
C GLY A 176 -10.46 5.13 -12.28
N LEU A 177 -9.45 5.32 -11.42
CA LEU A 177 -8.06 4.95 -11.68
C LEU A 177 -7.87 3.43 -11.58
N PHE A 178 -8.32 2.83 -10.48
CA PHE A 178 -8.14 1.40 -10.23
C PHE A 178 -8.98 0.54 -11.18
N ASN A 179 -10.23 0.93 -11.44
CA ASN A 179 -11.09 0.22 -12.40
C ASN A 179 -10.52 0.25 -13.83
N ALA A 180 -9.79 1.30 -14.21
CA ALA A 180 -9.15 1.38 -15.53
C ALA A 180 -8.03 0.33 -15.73
N PHE A 181 -7.50 -0.24 -14.64
CA PHE A 181 -6.39 -1.20 -14.65
C PHE A 181 -6.75 -2.54 -14.01
N ALA A 182 -7.98 -2.73 -13.55
CA ALA A 182 -8.44 -3.96 -12.94
C ALA A 182 -8.18 -5.18 -13.84
N GLY A 183 -7.60 -6.23 -13.27
CA GLY A 183 -7.28 -7.48 -13.96
C GLY A 183 -6.17 -7.38 -15.02
N ARG A 184 -5.37 -6.30 -15.03
CA ARG A 184 -4.29 -6.10 -15.99
C ARG A 184 -2.97 -5.82 -15.29
N VAL A 185 -1.88 -6.35 -15.85
CA VAL A 185 -0.52 -5.95 -15.50
C VAL A 185 -0.14 -4.71 -16.32
N VAL A 186 0.31 -3.65 -15.65
CA VAL A 186 0.57 -2.34 -16.29
C VAL A 186 1.93 -1.79 -15.91
N THR A 187 2.48 -0.89 -16.73
CA THR A 187 3.74 -0.21 -16.41
C THR A 187 3.50 0.98 -15.49
N ALA A 188 4.51 1.36 -14.69
CA ALA A 188 4.48 2.57 -13.86
C ALA A 188 4.16 3.83 -14.69
N ASP A 189 4.65 3.90 -15.92
CA ASP A 189 4.41 5.01 -16.84
C ASP A 189 2.95 5.09 -17.28
N ALA A 190 2.30 3.95 -17.55
CA ALA A 190 0.87 3.93 -17.89
C ALA A 190 0.02 4.48 -16.74
N VAL A 191 0.35 4.10 -15.50
CA VAL A 191 -0.32 4.63 -14.30
C VAL A 191 -0.04 6.12 -14.14
N SER A 192 1.21 6.58 -14.32
CA SER A 192 1.58 8.01 -14.22
C SER A 192 0.82 8.89 -15.23
N ILE A 193 0.65 8.41 -16.46
CA ILE A 193 -0.12 9.09 -17.50
C ILE A 193 -1.58 9.27 -17.08
N ARG A 194 -2.17 8.25 -16.44
CA ARG A 194 -3.56 8.31 -15.96
C ARG A 194 -3.71 9.24 -14.75
N ILE A 195 -2.76 9.20 -13.81
CA ILE A 195 -2.73 10.07 -12.62
C ILE A 195 -2.63 11.55 -12.99
N LYS A 196 -1.80 11.91 -13.98
CA LYS A 196 -1.52 13.31 -14.35
C LYS A 196 -2.33 13.83 -15.54
N GLY A 197 -3.03 12.93 -16.25
CA GLY A 197 -3.71 13.22 -17.50
C GLY A 197 -2.77 13.51 -18.69
N LYS A 198 -3.35 13.62 -19.90
CA LYS A 198 -2.61 13.88 -21.16
C LYS A 198 -1.89 15.25 -21.18
N ILE A 199 -2.24 16.18 -20.29
CA ILE A 199 -1.70 17.56 -20.27
C ILE A 199 -0.24 17.58 -19.79
N TRP A 200 0.15 16.70 -18.87
CA TRP A 200 1.53 16.63 -18.38
C TRP A 200 2.50 16.09 -19.44
N LEU A 201 2.07 15.12 -20.27
CA LEU A 201 2.83 14.63 -21.43
C LEU A 201 3.08 15.73 -22.47
N LYS A 202 2.13 16.65 -22.68
CA LYS A 202 2.30 17.80 -23.58
C LYS A 202 3.33 18.82 -23.07
N LYS A 203 3.40 19.04 -21.75
CA LYS A 203 4.40 19.93 -21.12
C LYS A 203 5.80 19.30 -21.09
N ASN A 204 5.91 17.97 -20.97
CA ASN A 204 7.21 17.27 -20.89
C ASN A 204 7.52 16.49 -22.18
N LYS A 205 7.51 17.19 -23.33
CA LYS A 205 7.76 16.64 -24.68
C LYS A 205 9.06 15.84 -24.85
N ILE A 206 10.03 15.97 -23.93
CA ILE A 206 11.34 15.30 -24.02
C ILE A 206 11.24 13.78 -23.78
N MET A 207 10.34 13.29 -22.93
CA MET A 207 10.21 11.83 -22.70
C MET A 207 9.36 11.09 -23.74
N SER A 208 8.50 11.80 -24.49
CA SER A 208 7.60 11.18 -25.48
C SER A 208 8.33 10.53 -26.66
N LYS A 209 9.57 10.95 -26.95
CA LYS A 209 10.43 10.32 -27.97
C LYS A 209 11.01 8.99 -27.52
N VAL A 210 11.21 8.77 -26.21
CA VAL A 210 11.81 7.53 -25.67
C VAL A 210 10.78 6.39 -25.63
N VAL A 211 9.52 6.68 -25.33
CA VAL A 211 8.43 5.68 -25.26
C VAL A 211 8.09 5.10 -26.64
N LYS A 212 8.21 5.89 -27.72
CA LYS A 212 8.00 5.39 -29.10
C LYS A 212 9.10 4.46 -29.63
N ILE A 213 10.29 4.47 -29.02
CA ILE A 213 11.41 3.64 -29.47
C ILE A 213 11.32 2.22 -28.88
N LYS A 214 10.74 2.04 -27.69
CA LYS A 214 10.62 0.71 -27.05
C LYS A 214 9.41 -0.12 -27.50
N THR A 215 8.37 0.49 -28.06
CA THR A 215 7.19 -0.25 -28.56
C THR A 215 7.38 -0.86 -29.95
N LYS A 216 8.47 -0.54 -30.66
CA LYS A 216 8.70 -1.05 -32.03
C LYS A 216 9.51 -2.36 -32.12
N PHE A 217 9.94 -2.93 -30.98
CA PHE A 217 10.80 -4.13 -30.94
C PHE A 217 10.18 -5.36 -30.24
N LEU A 218 8.89 -5.34 -29.89
CA LEU A 218 8.21 -6.45 -29.20
C LEU A 218 7.19 -7.21 -30.07
N TYR A 219 7.20 -6.99 -31.38
CA TYR A 219 6.50 -7.83 -32.35
C TYR A 219 7.39 -8.07 -33.56
N ARG A 220 8.30 -9.04 -33.44
CA ARG A 220 8.80 -9.91 -34.51
C ARG A 220 9.19 -11.24 -33.90
#